data_AF-A0A940ZTK4-F1
#
_entry.id   AF-A0A940ZTK4-F1
#
_cell.length_a   1.000
_cell.length_b   1.000
_cell.length_c   1.000
_cell.angle_alpha   90.00
_cell.angle_beta   90.00
_cell.angle_gamma   90.00
#
_symmetry.space_group_name_H-M   'P 1'
#
loop_
_entity.id
_entity.type
_entity.pdbx_description
1 polymer ?
#
loop_
_entity_poly.entity_id
_entity_poly.type
_entity_poly.pdbx_seq_one_letter_code
_entity_poly.pdbx_strand_id
1 'polypeptide(L)' 'MERISIANPVFNGNEKKYINECVDTGWVSANGRFVREFENKFAEFCGCKYALSCSNGTVS' A
#
# COMPACT_ATOMS: atom_id res chain seq x y z
N MET A 1 27.64 20.35 6.58
CA MET A 1 26.68 19.96 7.63
C MET A 1 25.90 18.78 7.09
N GLU A 2 25.99 17.63 7.74
CA GLU A 2 25.30 16.41 7.31
C GLU A 2 23.82 16.50 7.69
N ARG A 3 22.91 16.14 6.78
CA ARG A 3 21.47 16.14 7.06
C ARG A 3 21.09 14.83 7.74
N ILE A 4 20.54 14.91 8.95
CA ILE A 4 19.95 13.76 9.65
C ILE A 4 18.44 13.75 9.37
N SER A 5 17.97 12.71 8.67
CA SER A 5 16.55 12.54 8.35
C SER A 5 15.79 11.92 9.54
N ILE A 6 14.60 12.44 9.83
CA ILE A 6 13.74 11.92 10.92
C ILE A 6 13.01 10.65 10.50
N ALA A 7 12.62 10.55 9.23
CA ALA A 7 11.89 9.41 8.68
C ALA A 7 12.29 9.18 7.23
N ASN A 8 12.36 7.91 6.83
CA ASN A 8 12.62 7.52 5.45
C ASN A 8 11.64 6.42 5.05
N PRO A 9 11.26 6.34 3.76
CA PRO A 9 10.52 5.19 3.25
C PRO A 9 11.28 3.89 3.52
N VAL A 10 10.55 2.84 3.87
CA VAL A 10 11.10 1.50 4.06
C VAL A 10 10.61 0.63 2.90
N PHE A 11 11.56 0.18 2.08
CA PHE A 11 11.32 -0.71 0.93
C PHE A 11 12.19 -1.97 1.07
N ASN A 12 11.97 -2.74 2.12
CA ASN A 12 12.77 -3.93 2.46
C ASN A 12 11.99 -5.24 2.33
N GLY A 13 10.84 -5.22 1.66
CA GLY A 13 9.97 -6.38 1.47
C GLY A 13 9.60 -6.60 0.00
N ASN A 14 8.31 -6.85 -0.25
CA ASN A 14 7.79 -7.20 -1.57
C ASN A 14 7.38 -5.97 -2.41
N GLU A 15 7.68 -4.75 -1.98
CA GLU A 15 7.15 -3.52 -2.60
C GLU A 15 7.53 -3.45 -4.09
N LYS A 16 8.81 -3.70 -4.41
CA LYS A 16 9.30 -3.72 -5.79
C LYS A 16 8.60 -4.77 -6.65
N LYS A 17 8.32 -5.95 -6.08
CA LYS A 17 7.65 -7.04 -6.79
C LYS A 17 6.23 -6.63 -7.19
N TYR A 18 5.46 -6.08 -6.26
CA TYR A 18 4.08 -5.67 -6.52
C TYR A 18 4.00 -4.49 -7.50
N ILE A 19 4.90 -3.52 -7.39
CA ILE A 19 4.98 -2.40 -8.33
C ILE A 19 5.30 -2.90 -9.75
N ASN A 20 6.29 -3.79 -9.89
CA ASN A 20 6.65 -4.34 -11.20
C ASN A 20 5.49 -5.11 -11.83
N GLU A 21 4.72 -5.87 -11.04
CA GLU A 21 3.54 -6.56 -11.59
C GLU A 21 2.49 -5.58 -12.15
N CYS A 22 2.26 -4.44 -11.49
CA CYS A 22 1.37 -3.40 -12.03
C CYS A 22 1.90 -2.83 -13.37
N VAL A 23 3.21 -2.66 -13.49
CA VAL A 23 3.86 -2.18 -14.72
C VAL A 23 3.75 -3.21 -15.83
N ASP A 24 4.09 -4.47 -15.54
CA ASP A 24 4.10 -5.58 -16.50
C ASP A 24 2.69 -5.88 -17.04
N THR A 25 1.68 -5.77 -16.19
CA THR A 25 0.26 -5.98 -16.56
C THR A 25 -0.39 -4.75 -17.18
N GLY A 26 0.23 -3.57 -17.04
CA GLY A 26 -0.37 -2.28 -17.40
C GLY A 26 -1.56 -1.87 -16.54
N TRP A 27 -1.85 -2.60 -15.44
CA TRP A 27 -3.01 -2.35 -14.59
C TRP A 27 -2.65 -1.51 -13.36
N VAL A 28 -2.75 -0.19 -13.49
CA VAL A 28 -2.48 0.79 -12.41
C VAL A 28 -3.79 1.46 -12.01
N SER A 29 -4.64 0.74 -11.27
CA SER A 29 -5.98 1.22 -10.88
C SER A 29 -6.37 0.78 -9.47
N ALA A 30 -7.17 1.61 -8.79
CA ALA A 30 -7.78 1.30 -7.50
C ALA A 30 -8.75 0.10 -7.57
N ASN A 31 -9.27 -0.21 -8.76
CA ASN A 31 -10.13 -1.38 -8.99
C ASN A 31 -9.35 -2.68 -9.23
N GLY A 32 -8.07 -2.74 -8.85
CA GLY A 32 -7.21 -3.92 -8.99
C GLY A 32 -7.25 -4.88 -7.79
N ARG A 33 -6.66 -6.07 -7.98
CA ARG A 33 -6.60 -7.12 -6.94
C ARG A 33 -5.87 -6.67 -5.67
N PHE A 34 -4.81 -5.87 -5.82
CA PHE A 34 -3.94 -5.46 -4.72
C PHE A 34 -4.67 -4.64 -3.66
N VAL A 35 -5.62 -3.78 -4.06
CA VAL A 35 -6.40 -2.97 -3.13
C VAL A 35 -7.30 -3.86 -2.26
N ARG A 36 -8.06 -4.76 -2.90
CA ARG A 36 -8.94 -5.69 -2.17
C ARG A 36 -8.16 -6.65 -1.27
N GLU A 37 -7.01 -7.15 -1.74
CA GLU A 37 -6.13 -7.99 -0.93
C GLU A 37 -5.56 -7.24 0.29
N PHE A 38 -5.17 -5.98 0.10
CA PHE A 38 -4.70 -5.12 1.18
C PHE A 38 -5.81 -4.89 2.22
N GLU A 39 -7.01 -4.50 1.79
CA GLU A 39 -8.14 -4.24 2.69
C GLU A 39 -8.49 -5.47 3.53
N ASN A 40 -8.57 -6.66 2.91
CA ASN A 40 -8.84 -7.90 3.63
C ASN A 40 -7.76 -8.21 4.68
N LYS A 41 -6.48 -8.13 4.29
CA LYS A 41 -5.35 -8.41 5.20
C LYS A 41 -5.25 -7.37 6.31
N PHE A 42 -5.57 -6.11 6.01
CA PHE A 42 -5.53 -5.03 6.98
C PHE A 42 -6.66 -5.16 8.01
N ALA A 43 -7.87 -5.56 7.57
CA ALA A 43 -8.97 -5.86 8.47
C ALA A 43 -8.62 -7.01 9.42
N GLU A 44 -8.00 -8.09 8.90
CA GLU A 44 -7.49 -9.21 9.71
C GLU A 44 -6.42 -8.75 10.69
N PHE A 45 -5.43 -7.97 10.23
CA PHE A 45 -4.36 -7.44 11.08
C PHE A 45 -4.89 -6.56 12.22
N CYS A 46 -5.89 -5.72 11.94
CA CYS A 46 -6.51 -4.86 12.95
C CYS A 46 -7.55 -5.57 13.82
N GLY A 47 -7.93 -6.82 13.51
CA GLY A 47 -8.99 -7.55 14.21
C GLY A 47 -10.38 -6.91 14.05
N CYS A 48 -10.62 -6.22 12.93
CA CYS A 48 -11.89 -5.58 12.63
C CYS A 48 -12.63 -6.28 11.48
N LYS A 49 -13.93 -6.01 11.36
CA LYS A 49 -14.77 -6.67 10.35
C LYS A 49 -14.49 -6.17 8.92
N TYR A 50 -14.10 -4.91 8.78
CA TYR A 50 -13.93 -4.23 7.49
C TYR A 50 -12.77 -3.23 7.54
N ALA A 51 -12.08 -3.08 6.42
CA ALA A 51 -11.14 -2.00 6.16
C ALA A 51 -11.36 -1.47 4.74
N LEU A 52 -11.08 -0.18 4.55
CA LEU A 52 -11.17 0.51 3.27
C LEU A 52 -9.92 1.35 3.05
N SER A 53 -9.41 1.31 1.82
CA SER A 53 -8.28 2.12 1.40
C SER A 53 -8.75 3.47 0.82
N CYS A 54 -8.00 4.52 1.14
CA CYS A 54 -8.17 5.86 0.57
C CYS A 54 -6.83 6.35 0.04
N SER A 55 -6.83 7.40 -0.79
CA SER A 55 -5.59 7.97 -1.32
C SER A 55 -4.72 8.62 -0.24
N ASN A 56 -5.31 9.06 0.87
CA ASN A 56 -4.65 9.54 2.09
C ASN A 56 -5.63 9.59 3.26
N GLY A 57 -5.13 9.90 4.47
CA GLY A 57 -5.91 9.95 5.70
C GLY A 57 -6.79 11.19 5.90
N THR A 58 -6.74 12.18 5.01
CA THR A 58 -7.56 13.40 5.08
C THR A 58 -8.83 13.29 4.23
N VAL A 59 -8.88 12.38 3.26
CA VAL A 59 -10.05 12.17 2.40
C VAL A 59 -11.30 11.91 3.27
N SER A 60 -12.31 12.77 3.10
CA SER A 60 -13.64 12.66 3.71
C SER A 60 -14.55 11.69 2.98
#